data_AF-A0A4R8D8N3-F1
#
_entry.id   AF-A0A4R8D8N3-F1
#
_cell.length_a   1.000
_cell.length_b   1.000
_cell.length_c   1.000
_cell.angle_alpha   90.00
_cell.angle_beta   90.00
_cell.angle_gamma   90.00
#
_symmetry.space_group_name_H-M   'P 1'
#
loop_
_entity.id
_entity.type
_entity.pdbx_description
1 polymer ?
#
loop_
_entity_poly.entity_id
_entity_poly.type
_entity_poly.pdbx_seq_one_letter_code
_entity_poly.pdbx_strand_id
1 'polypeptide(L)'
;MPPLPWRVPLDPAPWWAWALFVLPFVVVPALNSWLWMGARDMLAVGLLTIIGASVVRVAGGVVLYRVELFPSGLKARTSMLIRSLAWQDVGKIEVGDDNVVLTRGPDEHEINGIPTDRTAEVAAVMEVLREQSFEVKVQRHRPRPGIGTLLVLLYVVLSIGAFLLRWHIVI
;
A
#
# COMPACT_ATOMS: atom_id res chain seq x y z
N MET A 1 -4.69 21.48 -18.44
CA MET A 1 -4.01 20.27 -17.95
C MET A 1 -2.90 20.67 -16.99
N PRO A 2 -2.75 19.99 -15.84
CA PRO A 2 -1.65 20.23 -14.91
C PRO A 2 -0.29 19.76 -15.49
N PRO A 3 0.84 20.32 -15.03
CA PRO A 3 2.17 19.86 -15.43
C PRO A 3 2.43 18.44 -14.93
N LEU A 4 3.00 17.60 -15.79
CA LEU A 4 3.31 16.19 -15.49
C LEU A 4 4.77 16.03 -15.02
N PRO A 5 5.08 15.12 -14.08
CA PRO A 5 4.15 14.21 -13.40
C PRO A 5 3.25 14.94 -12.39
N TRP A 6 1.94 14.72 -12.49
CA TRP A 6 0.97 15.35 -11.61
C TRP A 6 0.59 14.40 -10.48
N ARG A 7 0.63 14.88 -9.24
CA ARG A 7 0.25 14.10 -8.07
C ARG A 7 -1.24 14.28 -7.82
N VAL A 8 -1.98 13.18 -7.78
CA VAL A 8 -3.40 13.20 -7.42
C VAL A 8 -3.53 13.72 -5.98
N PRO A 9 -4.39 14.72 -5.73
CA PRO A 9 -4.69 15.15 -4.37
C PRO A 9 -5.44 14.02 -3.67
N LEU A 10 -4.82 13.50 -2.63
CA LEU A 10 -5.38 12.45 -1.79
C LEU A 10 -5.42 12.99 -0.36
N ASP A 11 -6.55 12.81 0.30
CA ASP A 11 -6.70 13.13 1.71
C ASP A 11 -5.68 12.34 2.54
N PRO A 12 -5.06 12.99 3.53
CA PRO A 12 -4.10 12.31 4.39
C PRO A 12 -4.79 11.15 5.11
N ALA A 13 -4.10 10.02 5.19
CA ALA A 13 -4.60 8.88 5.95
C ALA A 13 -4.95 9.29 7.38
N PRO A 14 -6.08 8.83 7.93
CA PRO A 14 -6.51 9.23 9.26
C PRO A 14 -5.48 8.78 10.30
N TRP A 15 -5.34 9.56 11.38
CA TRP A 15 -4.30 9.35 12.40
C TRP A 15 -4.32 7.94 13.02
N TRP A 16 -5.50 7.32 13.13
CA TRP A 16 -5.65 5.97 13.66
C TRP A 16 -5.04 4.90 12.74
N ALA A 17 -4.98 5.14 11.43
CA ALA A 17 -4.35 4.22 10.48
C ALA A 17 -2.84 4.14 10.71
N TRP A 18 -2.21 5.26 11.11
CA TRP A 18 -0.82 5.27 11.56
C TRP A 18 -0.62 4.46 12.84
N ALA A 19 -1.54 4.55 13.79
CA ALA A 19 -1.49 3.74 15.01
C ALA A 19 -1.59 2.24 14.67
N LEU A 20 -2.56 1.82 13.85
CA LEU A 20 -2.69 0.44 13.39
C LEU A 20 -1.47 -0.06 12.61
N PHE A 21 -0.78 0.84 11.92
CA PHE A 21 0.44 0.52 11.20
C PHE A 21 1.65 0.33 12.13
N VAL A 22 1.82 1.16 13.16
CA VAL A 22 2.98 1.12 14.07
C VAL A 22 2.83 0.08 15.18
N LEU A 23 1.63 -0.07 15.73
CA LEU A 23 1.36 -0.86 16.93
C LEU A 23 1.81 -2.34 16.81
N PRO A 24 1.64 -3.04 15.66
CA PRO A 24 2.16 -4.40 15.50
C PRO A 24 3.67 -4.53 15.67
N PHE A 25 4.46 -3.52 15.28
CA PHE A 25 5.92 -3.55 15.41
C PHE A 25 6.41 -3.51 16.86
N VAL A 26 5.57 -3.06 17.78
CA VAL A 26 5.89 -2.99 19.22
C VAL A 26 5.21 -4.13 19.97
N VAL A 27 3.91 -4.28 19.75
CA VAL A 27 3.07 -5.20 20.53
C VAL A 27 3.37 -6.66 20.20
N VAL A 28 3.57 -7.01 18.93
CA VAL A 28 3.82 -8.42 18.57
C VAL A 28 5.17 -8.92 19.09
N PRO A 29 6.31 -8.22 18.91
CA PRO A 29 7.57 -8.64 19.52
C PRO A 29 7.51 -8.71 21.05
N ALA A 30 6.79 -7.79 21.70
CA ALA A 30 6.61 -7.79 23.16
C ALA A 30 5.78 -8.99 23.64
N LEU A 31 4.62 -9.24 23.01
CA LEU A 31 3.76 -10.38 23.33
C LEU A 31 4.42 -11.71 23.03
N ASN A 32 5.12 -11.83 21.89
CA ASN A 32 5.92 -13.00 21.57
C ASN A 32 6.97 -13.23 22.66
N SER A 33 7.73 -12.20 23.04
CA SER A 33 8.72 -12.31 24.12
C SER A 33 8.12 -12.80 25.45
N TRP A 34 6.88 -12.42 25.76
CA TRP A 34 6.18 -12.85 26.98
C TRP A 34 5.61 -14.27 26.89
N LEU A 35 4.99 -14.64 25.77
CA LEU A 35 4.41 -15.98 25.56
C LEU A 35 5.46 -17.09 25.58
N TRP A 36 6.63 -16.83 25.00
CA TRP A 36 7.77 -17.77 25.04
C TRP A 36 8.36 -17.92 26.44
N MET A 37 8.30 -16.88 27.28
CA MET A 37 8.80 -16.90 28.66
C MET A 37 8.05 -17.90 29.56
N GLY A 38 6.84 -18.32 29.17
CA GLY A 38 6.08 -19.35 29.87
C GLY A 38 6.17 -20.76 29.26
N ALA A 39 6.98 -20.97 28.20
CA ALA A 39 6.98 -22.18 27.38
C ALA A 39 5.58 -22.58 26.83
N ARG A 40 4.66 -21.60 26.69
CA ARG A 40 3.23 -21.90 26.66
C ARG A 40 2.68 -22.34 25.31
N ASP A 41 3.18 -21.85 24.19
CA ASP A 41 2.76 -22.40 22.88
C ASP A 41 3.55 -21.81 21.70
N MET A 42 4.18 -22.68 20.89
CA MET A 42 4.85 -22.27 19.66
C MET A 42 3.85 -21.88 18.57
N LEU A 43 2.64 -22.46 18.61
CA LEU A 43 1.55 -22.16 17.67
C LEU A 43 0.98 -20.76 17.90
N ALA A 44 0.79 -20.36 19.16
CA ALA A 44 0.27 -19.03 19.49
C ALA A 44 1.17 -17.91 18.95
N VAL A 45 2.49 -18.09 19.05
CA VAL A 45 3.48 -17.12 18.56
C VAL A 45 3.48 -17.07 17.04
N GLY A 46 3.44 -18.22 16.37
CA GLY A 46 3.32 -18.29 14.91
C GLY A 46 2.09 -17.54 14.44
N LEU A 47 0.94 -17.77 15.08
CA LEU A 47 -0.31 -17.10 14.77
C LEU A 47 -0.24 -15.59 14.98
N LEU A 48 0.29 -15.13 16.11
CA LEU A 48 0.41 -13.71 16.45
C LEU A 48 1.33 -12.97 15.47
N THR A 49 2.39 -13.65 15.02
CA THR A 49 3.30 -13.13 14.00
C THR A 49 2.60 -12.97 12.65
N ILE A 50 1.82 -13.97 12.22
CA ILE A 50 1.05 -13.93 10.96
C ILE A 50 -0.02 -12.83 11.00
N ILE A 51 -0.73 -12.69 12.12
CA ILE A 51 -1.73 -11.65 12.32
C ILE A 51 -1.09 -10.27 12.23
N GLY A 52 0.01 -10.03 12.95
CA GLY A 52 0.71 -8.73 12.89
C GLY A 52 1.23 -8.40 11.49
N ALA A 53 1.79 -9.38 10.78
CA ALA A 53 2.22 -9.18 9.38
C ALA A 53 1.04 -8.81 8.46
N SER A 54 -0.12 -9.41 8.68
CA SER A 54 -1.34 -9.13 7.91
C SER A 54 -1.88 -7.72 8.20
N VAL A 55 -1.85 -7.28 9.46
CA VAL A 55 -2.25 -5.92 9.86
C VAL A 55 -1.31 -4.88 9.25
N VAL A 56 0.01 -5.08 9.35
CA VAL A 56 1.02 -4.18 8.73
C VAL A 56 0.79 -4.07 7.22
N ARG A 57 0.42 -5.19 6.58
CA ARG A 57 0.06 -5.21 5.16
C ARG A 57 -1.14 -4.35 4.82
N VAL A 58 -2.25 -4.52 5.54
CA VAL A 58 -3.47 -3.75 5.30
C VAL A 58 -3.26 -2.27 5.61
N ALA A 59 -2.71 -1.95 6.79
CA ALA A 59 -2.52 -0.58 7.23
C ALA A 59 -1.52 0.19 6.36
N GLY A 60 -0.45 -0.47 5.92
CA GLY A 60 0.51 0.14 5.01
C GLY A 60 -0.09 0.49 3.63
N GLY A 61 -1.08 -0.27 3.17
CA GLY A 61 -1.83 0.04 1.95
C GLY A 61 -2.54 1.40 2.03
N VAL A 62 -3.02 1.77 3.21
CA VAL A 62 -3.76 3.01 3.48
C VAL A 62 -2.81 4.19 3.73
N VAL A 63 -1.76 3.98 4.53
CA VAL A 63 -0.92 5.07 5.06
C VAL A 63 0.06 5.64 4.04
N LEU A 64 0.58 4.82 3.12
CA LEU A 64 1.60 5.21 2.15
C LEU A 64 1.05 5.27 0.72
N TYR A 65 -0.26 5.51 0.59
CA TYR A 65 -0.92 5.61 -0.70
C TYR A 65 -0.56 6.92 -1.41
N ARG A 66 -0.03 6.82 -2.62
CA ARG A 66 0.29 7.94 -3.50
C ARG A 66 0.02 7.55 -4.94
N VAL A 67 -0.73 8.39 -5.66
CA VAL A 67 -0.94 8.24 -7.10
C VAL A 67 -0.28 9.40 -7.84
N GLU A 68 0.54 9.05 -8.82
CA GLU A 68 1.21 9.99 -9.73
C GLU A 68 0.79 9.68 -11.17
N LEU A 69 0.29 10.69 -11.88
CA LEU A 69 -0.08 10.60 -13.28
C LEU A 69 1.11 11.00 -14.16
N PHE A 70 1.37 10.20 -15.19
CA PHE A 70 2.40 10.41 -16.21
C PHE A 70 1.74 10.46 -17.59
N PRO A 71 2.44 10.97 -18.63
CA PRO A 71 1.91 10.97 -19.99
C PRO A 71 1.57 9.56 -20.51
N SER A 72 2.31 8.54 -20.07
CA SER A 72 2.18 7.16 -20.56
C SER A 72 1.32 6.25 -19.68
N GLY A 73 0.90 6.70 -18.51
CA GLY A 73 0.11 5.91 -17.56
C GLY A 73 0.05 6.56 -16.18
N LEU A 74 -0.47 5.83 -15.21
CA LEU A 74 -0.42 6.19 -13.80
C LEU A 74 0.48 5.23 -13.03
N LYS A 75 1.06 5.74 -11.94
CA LYS A 75 1.75 4.93 -10.93
C LYS A 75 1.06 5.13 -9.60
N ALA A 76 0.44 4.07 -9.11
CA ALA A 76 -0.06 3.97 -7.75
C ALA A 76 1.00 3.30 -6.88
N ARG A 77 1.57 4.05 -5.96
CA ARG A 77 2.48 3.55 -4.93
C ARG A 77 1.69 3.40 -3.64
N THR A 78 1.54 2.17 -3.17
CA THR A 78 1.17 1.86 -1.78
C THR A 78 2.45 1.65 -0.96
N SER A 79 2.35 1.39 0.35
CA SER A 79 3.55 0.95 1.10
C SER A 79 4.14 -0.29 0.45
N MET A 80 3.31 -1.30 0.15
CA MET A 80 3.75 -2.64 -0.22
C MET A 80 4.07 -2.80 -1.70
N LEU A 81 3.33 -2.10 -2.55
CA LEU A 81 3.34 -2.34 -3.98
C LEU A 81 3.41 -1.04 -4.76
N ILE A 82 4.30 -1.01 -5.75
CA ILE A 82 4.23 -0.03 -6.83
C ILE A 82 3.51 -0.71 -7.99
N ARG A 83 2.29 -0.26 -8.28
CA ARG A 83 1.52 -0.69 -9.45
C ARG A 83 1.53 0.43 -10.47
N SER A 84 1.92 0.11 -11.70
CA SER A 84 1.76 1.00 -12.84
C SER A 84 0.62 0.49 -13.70
N LEU A 85 -0.28 1.39 -14.11
CA LEU A 85 -1.34 1.11 -15.07
C LEU A 85 -1.12 2.01 -16.29
N ALA A 86 -1.06 1.40 -17.48
CA ALA A 86 -0.93 2.14 -18.72
C ALA A 86 -2.29 2.69 -19.14
N TRP A 87 -2.32 3.91 -19.66
CA TRP A 87 -3.57 4.54 -20.08
C TRP A 87 -4.31 3.77 -21.19
N GLN A 88 -3.56 3.12 -22.09
CA GLN A 88 -4.12 2.28 -23.16
C GLN A 88 -4.88 1.05 -22.66
N ASP A 89 -4.60 0.61 -21.44
CA ASP A 89 -5.26 -0.53 -20.82
C ASP A 89 -6.55 -0.12 -20.09
N VAL A 90 -6.76 1.19 -19.86
CA VAL A 90 -7.95 1.73 -19.18
C VAL A 90 -9.08 1.82 -20.19
N GLY A 91 -10.10 0.98 -20.02
CA GLY A 91 -11.29 0.99 -20.87
C GLY A 91 -12.32 2.04 -20.46
N LYS A 92 -12.50 2.23 -19.15
CA LYS A 92 -13.50 3.15 -18.59
C LYS A 92 -12.96 3.81 -17.32
N ILE A 93 -13.34 5.07 -17.12
CA ILE A 93 -13.11 5.83 -15.90
C ILE A 93 -14.48 6.19 -15.31
N GLU A 94 -14.73 5.78 -14.08
CA GLU A 94 -15.94 6.09 -13.33
C GLU A 94 -15.61 6.98 -12.15
N VAL A 95 -16.47 7.98 -11.92
CA VAL A 95 -16.33 8.95 -10.84
C VAL A 95 -17.34 8.58 -9.76
N GLY A 96 -16.85 8.30 -8.56
CA GLY A 96 -17.69 8.28 -7.36
C GLY A 96 -17.47 9.52 -6.50
N ASP A 97 -17.95 9.48 -5.27
CA ASP A 97 -17.96 10.67 -4.40
C ASP A 97 -16.54 11.07 -3.97
N ASP A 98 -15.79 10.14 -3.39
CA ASP A 98 -14.40 10.33 -2.89
C ASP A 98 -13.39 9.40 -3.58
N ASN A 99 -13.81 8.78 -4.69
CA ASN A 99 -13.02 7.80 -5.41
C ASN A 99 -13.16 7.91 -6.94
N VAL A 100 -12.16 7.36 -7.64
CA VAL A 100 -12.17 7.17 -9.09
C VAL A 100 -11.85 5.71 -9.38
N VAL A 101 -12.72 5.05 -10.15
CA VAL A 101 -12.57 3.64 -10.53
C VAL A 101 -12.10 3.56 -11.99
N LEU A 102 -11.03 2.82 -12.22
CA LEU A 102 -10.46 2.59 -13.55
C LEU A 102 -10.65 1.12 -13.92
N THR A 103 -11.43 0.86 -14.96
CA THR A 103 -11.71 -0.50 -15.43
C THR A 103 -10.70 -0.91 -16.50
N ARG A 104 -10.05 -2.06 -16.30
CA ARG A 104 -9.12 -2.71 -17.23
C ARG A 104 -9.64 -4.11 -17.56
N GLY A 105 -10.46 -4.23 -18.60
CA GLY A 105 -11.09 -5.50 -18.94
C GLY A 105 -11.95 -6.01 -17.77
N PRO A 106 -11.64 -7.20 -17.18
CA PRO A 106 -12.34 -7.70 -15.99
C PRO A 106 -11.81 -7.15 -14.66
N ASP A 107 -10.66 -6.45 -14.66
CA ASP A 107 -10.04 -5.93 -13.45
C ASP A 107 -10.51 -4.50 -13.17
N GLU A 108 -10.84 -4.21 -11.91
CA GLU A 108 -11.14 -2.85 -11.44
C GLU A 108 -9.99 -2.32 -10.57
N HIS A 109 -9.64 -1.05 -10.81
CA HIS A 109 -8.62 -0.33 -10.06
C HIS A 109 -9.23 0.92 -9.44
N GLU A 110 -9.50 0.83 -8.15
CA GLU A 110 -10.06 1.95 -7.40
C GLU A 110 -8.95 2.84 -6.82
N ILE A 111 -9.13 4.16 -6.96
CA ILE A 111 -8.33 5.21 -6.34
C ILE A 111 -9.21 5.93 -5.33
N ASN A 112 -8.98 5.65 -4.04
CA ASN A 112 -9.78 6.17 -2.93
C ASN A 112 -9.12 7.38 -2.26
N GLY A 113 -9.94 8.14 -1.52
CA GLY A 113 -9.49 9.24 -0.68
C GLY A 113 -9.15 10.49 -1.48
N ILE A 114 -9.82 10.71 -2.61
CA ILE A 114 -9.73 11.98 -3.34
C ILE A 114 -10.72 12.94 -2.69
N PRO A 115 -10.35 14.21 -2.41
CA PRO A 115 -11.29 15.20 -1.90
C PRO A 115 -12.52 15.31 -2.80
N THR A 116 -13.72 15.32 -2.22
CA THR A 116 -15.00 15.28 -2.95
C THR A 116 -15.19 16.48 -3.90
N ASP A 117 -14.55 17.61 -3.62
CA ASP A 117 -14.54 18.81 -4.48
C ASP A 117 -13.59 18.67 -5.68
N ARG A 118 -12.70 17.68 -5.67
CA ARG A 118 -11.64 17.45 -6.65
C ARG A 118 -11.83 16.17 -7.48
N THR A 119 -12.73 15.27 -7.10
CA THR A 119 -12.95 13.97 -7.79
C THR A 119 -13.25 14.14 -9.27
N ALA A 120 -14.12 15.09 -9.63
CA ALA A 120 -14.43 15.40 -11.02
C ALA A 120 -13.24 15.99 -11.79
N GLU A 121 -12.42 16.85 -11.14
CA GLU A 121 -11.21 17.42 -11.75
C GLU A 121 -10.19 16.32 -12.05
N VAL A 122 -9.95 15.42 -11.08
CA VAL A 122 -9.02 14.30 -11.23
C VAL A 122 -9.47 13.38 -12.37
N ALA A 123 -10.75 13.00 -12.41
CA ALA A 123 -11.28 12.15 -13.45
C ALA A 123 -11.15 12.77 -14.84
N ALA A 124 -11.45 14.07 -14.98
CA ALA A 124 -11.28 14.79 -16.24
C ALA A 124 -9.81 14.81 -16.70
N VAL A 125 -8.86 15.02 -15.78
CA VAL A 125 -7.42 14.95 -16.11
C VAL A 125 -7.04 13.55 -16.57
N MET A 126 -7.52 12.50 -15.90
CA MET A 126 -7.25 11.12 -16.29
C MET A 126 -7.84 10.78 -17.66
N GLU A 127 -9.04 11.26 -17.97
CA GLU A 127 -9.71 11.03 -19.25
C GLU A 127 -8.95 11.69 -20.41
N VAL A 128 -8.54 12.95 -20.24
CA VAL A 128 -7.74 13.64 -21.26
C VAL A 128 -6.38 12.95 -21.46
N LEU A 129 -5.73 12.47 -20.39
CA LEU A 129 -4.50 11.68 -20.51
C LEU A 129 -4.73 10.35 -21.23
N ARG A 130 -5.87 9.70 -20.97
CA ARG A 130 -6.28 8.46 -21.63
C ARG A 130 -6.40 8.66 -23.13
N GLU A 131 -7.12 9.69 -23.56
CA GLU A 131 -7.28 10.05 -24.97
C GLU A 131 -5.94 10.38 -25.66
N GLN A 132 -5.07 11.15 -25.01
CA GLN A 132 -3.76 11.50 -25.55
C GLN A 132 -2.80 10.30 -25.63
N SER A 133 -3.00 9.27 -24.81
CA SER A 133 -2.10 8.12 -24.74
C SER A 133 -2.19 7.15 -25.91
N PHE A 134 -3.23 7.26 -26.75
CA PHE A 134 -3.38 6.42 -27.95
C PHE A 134 -2.20 6.58 -28.92
N GLU A 135 -1.49 7.71 -28.88
CA GLU A 135 -0.34 7.99 -29.77
C GLU A 135 1.02 7.59 -29.16
N VAL A 136 1.09 7.22 -27.88
CA VAL A 136 2.36 7.06 -27.14
C VAL A 136 2.71 5.59 -26.93
N LYS A 137 3.90 5.15 -27.35
CA LYS A 137 4.39 3.76 -27.14
C LYS A 137 4.68 3.50 -25.65
N VAL A 138 3.96 2.54 -25.05
CA VAL A 138 4.02 2.26 -23.61
C VAL A 138 5.24 1.42 -23.22
N GLN A 139 6.01 1.88 -22.24
CA GLN A 139 6.99 1.05 -21.51
C GLN A 139 6.33 0.37 -20.30
N ARG A 140 6.05 -0.92 -20.45
CA ARG A 140 5.50 -1.76 -19.38
C ARG A 140 6.53 -1.90 -18.25
N HIS A 141 6.20 -1.44 -17.05
CA HIS A 141 7.00 -1.68 -15.86
C HIS A 141 6.52 -2.96 -15.15
N ARG A 142 7.46 -3.87 -14.87
CA ARG A 142 7.20 -5.04 -14.02
C ARG A 142 6.95 -4.56 -12.59
N PRO A 143 5.96 -5.12 -11.85
CA PRO A 143 5.74 -4.75 -10.45
C PRO A 143 7.04 -4.97 -9.67
N ARG A 144 7.47 -3.93 -8.94
CA ARG A 144 8.66 -3.97 -8.08
C ARG A 144 8.20 -3.99 -6.62
N PRO A 145 8.90 -4.75 -5.74
CA PRO A 145 8.61 -4.72 -4.31
C PRO A 145 8.75 -3.29 -3.76
N GLY A 146 7.75 -2.83 -3.01
CA GLY A 146 7.73 -1.52 -2.38
C GLY A 146 8.41 -1.52 -1.00
N ILE A 147 8.40 -0.37 -0.33
CA ILE A 147 8.96 -0.19 1.03
C ILE A 147 8.28 -1.14 2.05
N GLY A 148 7.03 -1.52 1.82
CA GLY A 148 6.27 -2.44 2.64
C GLY A 148 6.84 -3.86 2.64
N THR A 149 7.54 -4.27 1.58
CA THR A 149 8.32 -5.52 1.60
C THR A 149 9.46 -5.43 2.60
N LEU A 150 10.19 -4.31 2.64
CA LEU A 150 11.24 -4.06 3.63
C LEU A 150 10.67 -4.01 5.05
N LEU A 151 9.49 -3.42 5.24
CA LEU A 151 8.84 -3.32 6.54
C LEU A 151 8.39 -4.68 7.08
N VAL A 152 7.81 -5.54 6.24
CA VAL A 152 7.47 -6.92 6.63
C VAL A 152 8.74 -7.70 6.97
N LEU A 153 9.79 -7.53 6.18
CA LEU A 153 11.07 -8.19 6.43
C LEU A 153 11.68 -7.72 7.75
N LEU A 154 11.67 -6.41 8.02
CA LEU A 154 12.08 -5.82 9.29
C LEU A 154 11.25 -6.36 10.45
N TYR A 155 9.92 -6.44 10.31
CA TYR A 155 9.03 -6.99 11.32
C TYR A 155 9.36 -8.46 11.65
N VAL A 156 9.60 -9.28 10.63
CA VAL A 156 10.00 -10.68 10.81
C VAL A 156 11.35 -10.76 11.51
N VAL A 157 12.33 -9.94 11.10
CA VAL A 157 13.65 -9.86 11.73
C VAL A 157 13.55 -9.41 13.18
N LEU A 158 12.71 -8.42 13.51
CA LEU A 158 12.51 -7.97 14.90
C LEU A 158 11.83 -9.06 15.74
N SER A 159 10.84 -9.75 15.19
CA SER A 159 10.12 -10.81 15.88
C SER A 159 11.03 -12.03 16.17
N ILE A 160 11.87 -12.42 15.21
CA ILE A 160 12.84 -13.52 15.37
C ILE A 160 14.08 -13.07 16.17
N GLY A 161 14.54 -11.84 15.97
CA GLY A 161 15.69 -11.26 16.64
C GLY A 161 15.44 -11.08 18.14
N ALA A 162 14.25 -10.61 18.53
CA ALA A 162 13.83 -10.56 19.93
C ALA A 162 13.85 -11.95 20.59
N PHE A 163 13.53 -13.01 19.83
CA PHE A 163 13.67 -14.39 20.27
C PHE A 163 15.13 -14.80 20.49
N LEU A 164 16.00 -14.65 19.47
CA LEU A 164 17.41 -15.08 19.55
C LEU A 164 18.20 -14.34 20.64
N LEU A 165 17.99 -13.03 20.74
CA LEU A 165 18.72 -12.17 21.66
C LEU A 165 18.36 -12.49 23.11
N ARG A 166 17.10 -12.87 23.37
CA ARG A 166 16.64 -13.25 24.71
C ARG A 166 16.95 -14.70 25.06
N TRP A 167 16.93 -15.62 24.09
CA TRP A 167 17.37 -17.01 24.28
C TRP A 167 18.83 -17.08 24.74
N HIS A 168 19.71 -16.23 24.20
CA HIS A 168 21.11 -16.15 24.63
C HIS A 168 21.36 -15.44 25.97
N ILE A 169 20.41 -14.68 26.51
CA ILE A 169 20.53 -14.01 27.81
C ILE A 169 19.99 -14.88 28.96
N VAL A 170 19.11 -15.84 28.65
CA VAL A 170 18.46 -16.72 29.64
C VAL A 170 19.16 -18.08 29.80
N ILE A 171 20.10 -18.42 28.91
CA ILE A 171 21.06 -19.56 29.07
C ILE A 171 22.33 -19.03 29.73
#